data_AF-A0A7J4PAZ5-F1
#
_entry.id   AF-A0A7J4PAZ5-F1
#
_cell.length_a   1.000
_cell.length_b   1.000
_cell.length_c   1.000
_cell.angle_alpha   90.00
_cell.angle_beta   90.00
_cell.angle_gamma   90.00
#
_symmetry.space_group_name_H-M   'P 1'
#
loop_
_entity.id
_entity.type
_entity.pdbx_description
1 polymer ?
#
loop_
_entity_poly.entity_id
_entity_poly.type
_entity_poly.pdbx_seq_one_letter_code
_entity_poly.pdbx_strand_id
1 'polypeptide(L)'
;MAKFVEDINKLLVELASKVELYVPTTNKSIVNFEKFTGEPFEAEKFKNSTEPIKKILFPESEILYFYKKDENGYKFEQVPLDEKKKIIFGARPCDCAGVERLDRVFYGDYMDPYYDARRKNTIIIGLACNEPPYHSCFCTSVDLSPSSTVGMDVLATQLENGYLLEEISDKGKELLGSSELVRDANEDEVKKAKKLHEESHKKVKKIDIDTNAIEFESDLWGREGKRCIGCGTCTFLCPTCHCFTIEYVGSTRQGRVIRSWDTCQFQAYSLEASGFNPRPNKGERVRQRLHHKYRYFADNFGEFQCVGCGRCVNLCPVNIDVREVMVYFKKNKTKGGSDSMTTKIDVENPYLPVPLKLEEVTEEVSGPRAIKRFKVKKLFDYKPGQCAMLSVFGHGEVMLAISSSPTRNYLEFGVLKMGIVTNALHDLKQGDCIGVRGPFGNGFPLKEWKGKNILFIGGGIGITPLRSVIYYMLDHRDDYGKLDLIYGARTSADLCYKKDLEELEKRDDISAHLSIDVKEEDWKGYTGFVPANLLELAPPSVNTIAITCGPPIMIKFVIQDLLKLKFSDKQIFTTLERRMKCGVGKCGRCNIGNLYVCKDGPVFSYDLLKKFPEALE
;
A
#
# COMPACT_ATOMS: atom_id res chain seq x y z
N MET A 1 -25.71 7.62 -26.27
CA MET A 1 -26.69 7.10 -27.25
C MET A 1 -26.18 5.77 -27.75
N ALA A 2 -26.94 5.03 -28.58
CA ALA A 2 -26.48 3.76 -29.12
C ALA A 2 -26.22 3.91 -30.62
N LYS A 3 -25.06 3.43 -31.03
CA LYS A 3 -24.62 3.35 -32.41
C LYS A 3 -24.59 1.89 -32.86
N PHE A 4 -24.46 1.67 -34.17
CA PHE A 4 -24.36 0.35 -34.75
C PHE A 4 -23.27 0.33 -35.84
N VAL A 5 -22.54 -0.78 -35.91
CA VAL A 5 -21.57 -1.08 -36.96
C VAL A 5 -21.86 -2.46 -37.54
N GLU A 6 -22.05 -2.56 -38.86
CA GLU A 6 -22.26 -3.86 -39.52
C GLU A 6 -20.98 -4.73 -39.49
N ASP A 7 -19.82 -4.12 -39.77
CA ASP A 7 -18.53 -4.83 -39.86
C ASP A 7 -17.51 -4.27 -38.87
N ILE A 8 -17.39 -4.96 -37.73
CA ILE A 8 -16.47 -4.57 -36.67
C ILE A 8 -15.01 -4.59 -37.14
N ASN A 9 -14.64 -5.48 -38.06
CA ASN A 9 -13.25 -5.61 -38.51
C ASN A 9 -12.80 -4.40 -39.31
N LYS A 10 -13.69 -3.84 -40.14
CA LYS A 10 -13.41 -2.56 -40.82
C LYS A 10 -13.21 -1.42 -39.83
N LEU A 11 -14.04 -1.36 -38.78
CA LEU A 11 -13.87 -0.35 -37.73
C LEU A 11 -12.52 -0.54 -37.00
N LEU A 12 -12.13 -1.77 -36.66
CA LEU A 12 -10.83 -2.02 -36.02
C LEU A 12 -9.65 -1.62 -36.91
N VAL A 13 -9.72 -1.89 -38.22
CA VAL A 13 -8.70 -1.43 -39.19
C VAL A 13 -8.65 0.10 -39.23
N GLU A 14 -9.79 0.78 -39.27
CA GLU A 14 -9.86 2.24 -39.24
C GLU A 14 -9.22 2.81 -37.96
N LEU A 15 -9.58 2.25 -36.79
CA LEU A 15 -9.05 2.67 -35.50
C LEU A 15 -7.53 2.43 -35.38
N ALA A 16 -7.04 1.28 -35.84
CA ALA A 16 -5.62 0.94 -35.81
C ALA A 16 -4.76 1.86 -36.70
N SER A 17 -5.34 2.49 -37.72
CA SER A 17 -4.63 3.47 -38.55
C SER A 17 -4.35 4.80 -37.82
N LYS A 18 -5.09 5.08 -36.74
CA LYS A 18 -5.05 6.35 -36.01
C LYS A 18 -4.29 6.27 -34.68
N VAL A 19 -4.34 5.12 -34.00
CA VAL A 19 -3.83 4.93 -32.63
C VAL A 19 -3.32 3.50 -32.39
N GLU A 20 -2.61 3.27 -31.28
CA GLU A 20 -2.23 1.91 -30.88
C GLU A 20 -3.49 1.14 -30.43
N LEU A 21 -4.00 0.26 -31.29
CA LEU A 21 -5.15 -0.60 -31.01
C LEU A 21 -4.70 -1.92 -30.39
N TYR A 22 -5.28 -2.28 -29.26
CA TYR A 22 -5.12 -3.57 -28.59
C TYR A 22 -6.41 -4.37 -28.68
N VAL A 23 -6.29 -5.65 -29.06
CA VAL A 23 -7.41 -6.59 -29.19
C VAL A 23 -7.09 -7.90 -28.45
N PRO A 24 -8.10 -8.68 -28.03
CA PRO A 24 -7.86 -10.02 -27.55
C PRO A 24 -7.35 -10.90 -28.69
N THR A 25 -6.28 -11.64 -28.41
CA THR A 25 -5.69 -12.65 -29.30
C THR A 25 -5.60 -13.97 -28.55
N THR A 26 -5.75 -15.07 -29.28
CA THR A 26 -5.69 -16.42 -28.72
C THR A 26 -4.44 -17.12 -29.23
N ASN A 27 -3.54 -17.49 -28.32
CA ASN A 27 -2.41 -18.38 -28.62
C ASN A 27 -2.61 -19.69 -27.85
N LYS A 28 -2.91 -20.77 -28.57
CA LYS A 28 -3.34 -22.06 -28.00
C LYS A 28 -4.57 -21.89 -27.09
N SER A 29 -4.41 -22.11 -25.79
CA SER A 29 -5.46 -21.96 -24.77
C SER A 29 -5.39 -20.64 -23.99
N ILE A 30 -4.43 -19.76 -24.32
CA ILE A 30 -4.19 -18.51 -23.61
C ILE A 30 -4.78 -17.36 -24.42
N VAL A 31 -5.67 -16.60 -23.80
CA VAL A 31 -6.25 -15.38 -24.37
C VAL A 31 -5.55 -14.18 -23.74
N ASN A 32 -4.90 -13.34 -24.53
CA ASN A 32 -4.19 -12.14 -24.06
C ASN A 32 -4.59 -10.92 -24.88
N PHE A 33 -4.23 -9.72 -24.43
CA PHE A 33 -4.37 -8.50 -25.23
C PHE A 33 -3.04 -8.15 -25.86
N GLU A 34 -3.04 -8.06 -27.19
CA GLU A 34 -1.87 -7.73 -28.01
C GLU A 34 -2.23 -6.62 -29.00
N LYS A 35 -1.21 -5.98 -29.58
CA LYS A 35 -1.43 -4.97 -30.63
C LYS A 35 -2.09 -5.60 -31.84
N PHE A 36 -3.09 -4.93 -32.40
CA PHE A 36 -3.80 -5.38 -33.60
C PHE A 36 -2.86 -5.38 -34.81
N THR A 37 -2.78 -6.51 -35.50
CA THR A 37 -1.91 -6.69 -36.68
C THR A 37 -2.69 -6.83 -37.99
N GLY A 38 -4.01 -6.60 -37.97
CA GLY A 38 -4.89 -6.74 -39.14
C GLY A 38 -5.63 -8.08 -39.24
N GLU A 39 -5.32 -9.05 -38.36
CA GLU A 39 -6.04 -10.32 -38.30
C GLU A 39 -7.51 -10.11 -37.89
N PRO A 40 -8.49 -10.74 -38.56
CA PRO A 40 -9.90 -10.59 -38.21
C PRO A 40 -10.20 -10.96 -36.76
N PHE A 41 -10.91 -10.06 -36.08
CA PHE A 41 -11.49 -10.28 -34.77
C PHE A 41 -12.75 -11.15 -34.87
N GLU A 42 -12.80 -12.20 -34.07
CA GLU A 42 -13.92 -13.12 -33.97
C GLU A 42 -14.32 -13.32 -32.51
N ALA A 43 -15.50 -12.82 -32.14
CA ALA A 43 -15.93 -12.79 -30.74
C ALA A 43 -16.11 -14.16 -30.08
N GLU A 44 -16.52 -15.15 -30.86
CA GLU A 44 -16.70 -16.53 -30.37
C GLU A 44 -15.37 -17.22 -30.02
N LYS A 45 -14.25 -16.77 -30.59
CA LYS A 45 -12.93 -17.38 -30.39
C LYS A 45 -12.24 -16.97 -29.09
N PHE A 46 -12.83 -16.06 -28.29
CA PHE A 46 -12.22 -15.61 -27.05
C PHE A 46 -13.17 -15.57 -25.85
N LYS A 47 -12.66 -16.05 -24.72
CA LYS A 47 -13.32 -16.00 -23.41
C LYS A 47 -12.85 -14.77 -22.62
N ASN A 48 -12.80 -14.83 -21.30
CA ASN A 48 -12.03 -13.83 -20.55
C ASN A 48 -10.53 -14.03 -20.84
N SER A 49 -9.77 -12.93 -20.91
CA SER A 49 -8.33 -13.04 -21.06
C SER A 49 -7.70 -13.73 -19.84
N THR A 50 -6.63 -14.47 -20.05
CA THR A 50 -5.77 -15.00 -19.00
C THR A 50 -5.07 -13.85 -18.28
N GLU A 51 -4.44 -12.96 -19.03
CA GLU A 51 -3.85 -11.73 -18.51
C GLU A 51 -4.85 -10.57 -18.58
N PRO A 52 -5.18 -9.93 -17.46
CA PRO A 52 -6.08 -8.78 -17.48
C PRO A 52 -5.47 -7.59 -18.24
N ILE A 53 -6.34 -6.73 -18.78
CA ILE A 53 -5.94 -5.52 -19.51
C ILE A 53 -5.12 -4.53 -18.65
N LYS A 54 -5.09 -4.72 -17.33
CA LYS A 54 -4.26 -3.93 -16.42
C LYS A 54 -2.80 -3.87 -16.86
N LYS A 55 -2.26 -4.91 -17.52
CA LYS A 55 -0.86 -4.93 -18.00
C LYS A 55 -0.54 -3.79 -18.98
N ILE A 56 -1.54 -3.29 -19.70
CA ILE A 56 -1.40 -2.20 -20.66
C ILE A 56 -1.26 -0.84 -19.94
N LEU A 57 -1.88 -0.70 -18.76
CA LEU A 57 -1.92 0.55 -17.98
C LEU A 57 -0.91 0.56 -16.83
N PHE A 58 -0.65 -0.61 -16.26
CA PHE A 58 0.25 -0.88 -15.15
C PHE A 58 1.09 -2.11 -15.50
N PRO A 59 2.18 -1.96 -16.27
CA PRO A 59 2.97 -3.09 -16.77
C PRO A 59 3.62 -3.89 -15.63
N GLU A 60 3.95 -5.16 -15.90
CA GLU A 60 4.55 -6.05 -14.91
C GLU A 60 5.89 -5.55 -14.37
N SER A 61 6.64 -4.83 -15.20
CA SER A 61 7.85 -4.12 -14.80
C SER A 61 8.02 -2.87 -15.63
N GLU A 62 8.40 -1.78 -14.97
CA GLU A 62 8.76 -0.52 -15.63
C GLU A 62 9.86 0.21 -14.87
N ILE A 63 10.67 0.95 -15.61
CA ILE A 63 11.71 1.81 -15.03
C ILE A 63 11.03 3.11 -14.59
N LEU A 64 11.26 3.52 -13.35
CA LEU A 64 10.82 4.80 -12.83
C LEU A 64 11.82 5.90 -13.24
N TYR A 65 13.09 5.71 -12.92
CA TYR A 65 14.14 6.66 -13.25
C TYR A 65 15.51 5.99 -13.27
N PHE A 66 16.46 6.61 -13.95
CA PHE A 66 17.88 6.29 -13.89
C PHE A 66 18.58 7.20 -12.88
N TYR A 67 19.66 6.70 -12.28
CA TYR A 67 20.53 7.49 -11.43
C TYR A 67 21.99 7.35 -11.88
N LYS A 68 22.74 8.45 -11.78
CA LYS A 68 24.18 8.48 -12.05
C LYS A 68 24.89 9.42 -11.07
N LYS A 69 26.00 8.99 -10.52
CA LYS A 69 26.85 9.77 -9.60
C LYS A 69 27.99 10.43 -10.38
N ASP A 70 28.11 11.74 -10.26
CA ASP A 70 29.26 12.52 -10.68
C ASP A 70 29.93 13.21 -9.49
N GLU A 71 30.84 14.16 -9.75
CA GLU A 71 31.56 14.93 -8.73
C GLU A 71 30.66 15.79 -7.84
N ASN A 72 29.48 16.19 -8.33
CA ASN A 72 28.54 17.07 -7.64
C ASN A 72 27.45 16.29 -6.87
N GLY A 73 27.35 14.97 -7.06
CA GLY A 73 26.39 14.09 -6.37
C GLY A 73 25.65 13.17 -7.34
N TYR A 74 24.44 12.75 -6.94
CA TYR A 74 23.57 11.97 -7.81
C TYR A 74 22.71 12.87 -8.69
N LYS A 75 22.64 12.53 -9.98
CA LYS A 75 21.69 13.08 -10.95
C LYS A 75 20.68 12.01 -11.32
N PHE A 76 19.44 12.42 -11.52
CA PHE A 76 18.33 11.55 -11.92
C PHE A 76 17.85 11.89 -13.31
N GLU A 77 17.60 10.86 -14.10
CA GLU A 77 16.99 10.98 -15.42
C GLU A 77 15.65 10.24 -15.37
N GLN A 78 14.56 10.98 -15.50
CA GLN A 78 13.22 10.40 -15.54
C GLN A 78 12.99 9.72 -16.89
N VAL A 79 12.28 8.60 -16.88
CA VAL A 79 11.82 7.97 -18.12
C VAL A 79 10.68 8.81 -18.69
N PRO A 80 10.64 9.08 -20.00
CA PRO A 80 9.50 9.72 -20.64
C PRO A 80 8.21 8.97 -20.33
N LEU A 81 7.16 9.70 -19.95
CA LEU A 81 5.86 9.13 -19.70
C LEU A 81 5.26 8.57 -21.01
N ASP A 82 4.54 7.46 -20.91
CA ASP A 82 3.90 6.84 -22.08
C ASP A 82 2.57 7.54 -22.39
N GLU A 83 2.65 8.58 -23.21
CA GLU A 83 1.52 9.40 -23.64
C GLU A 83 0.86 8.93 -24.95
N LYS A 84 1.27 7.76 -25.47
CA LYS A 84 0.70 7.25 -26.72
C LYS A 84 -0.79 7.02 -26.56
N LYS A 85 -1.58 7.52 -27.53
CA LYS A 85 -3.01 7.25 -27.63
C LYS A 85 -3.25 5.77 -27.90
N LYS A 86 -4.09 5.14 -27.09
CA LYS A 86 -4.40 3.70 -27.14
C LYS A 86 -5.90 3.48 -27.18
N ILE A 87 -6.32 2.44 -27.90
CA ILE A 87 -7.67 1.87 -27.78
C ILE A 87 -7.52 0.42 -27.33
N ILE A 88 -8.27 0.01 -26.31
CA ILE A 88 -8.40 -1.39 -25.91
C ILE A 88 -9.80 -1.83 -26.32
N PHE A 89 -9.90 -2.70 -27.33
CA PHE A 89 -11.17 -3.23 -27.81
C PHE A 89 -11.36 -4.68 -27.36
N GLY A 90 -12.58 -5.04 -26.94
CA GLY A 90 -12.93 -6.41 -26.56
C GLY A 90 -12.68 -6.74 -25.09
N ALA A 91 -12.39 -5.74 -24.26
CA ALA A 91 -12.23 -5.91 -22.81
C ALA A 91 -13.53 -6.38 -22.17
N ARG A 92 -13.48 -7.42 -21.34
CA ARG A 92 -14.70 -7.93 -20.68
C ARG A 92 -15.11 -6.96 -19.56
N PRO A 93 -16.41 -6.75 -19.28
CA PRO A 93 -16.85 -5.74 -18.30
C PRO A 93 -16.19 -5.84 -16.93
N CYS A 94 -15.89 -7.04 -16.46
CA CYS A 94 -15.16 -7.24 -15.21
C CYS A 94 -13.69 -6.77 -15.27
N ASP A 95 -13.00 -6.84 -16.41
CA ASP A 95 -11.66 -6.28 -16.56
C ASP A 95 -11.71 -4.74 -16.65
N CYS A 96 -12.73 -4.16 -17.32
CA CYS A 96 -12.96 -2.71 -17.36
C CYS A 96 -13.25 -2.14 -15.95
N ALA A 97 -14.17 -2.77 -15.21
CA ALA A 97 -14.42 -2.42 -13.81
C ALA A 97 -13.15 -2.59 -12.97
N GLY A 98 -12.28 -3.53 -13.35
CA GLY A 98 -11.01 -3.72 -12.69
C GLY A 98 -10.05 -2.55 -12.86
N VAL A 99 -10.03 -1.90 -14.02
CA VAL A 99 -9.29 -0.64 -14.25
C VAL A 99 -9.83 0.47 -13.35
N GLU A 100 -11.14 0.58 -13.20
CA GLU A 100 -11.74 1.57 -12.29
C GLU A 100 -11.31 1.32 -10.82
N ARG A 101 -11.21 0.05 -10.37
CA ARG A 101 -10.63 -0.26 -9.05
C ARG A 101 -9.16 0.17 -8.92
N LEU A 102 -8.39 0.12 -10.02
CA LEU A 102 -7.01 0.60 -10.04
C LEU A 102 -6.97 2.14 -10.00
N ASP A 103 -7.89 2.82 -10.69
CA ASP A 103 -8.03 4.28 -10.67
C ASP A 103 -8.15 4.79 -9.21
N ARG A 104 -8.95 4.13 -8.37
CA ARG A 104 -9.08 4.45 -6.92
C ARG A 104 -7.75 4.42 -6.15
N VAL A 105 -6.82 3.56 -6.56
CA VAL A 105 -5.53 3.36 -5.88
C VAL A 105 -4.46 4.29 -6.43
N PHE A 106 -4.36 4.37 -7.76
CA PHE A 106 -3.31 5.13 -8.43
C PHE A 106 -3.61 6.65 -8.50
N TYR A 107 -4.88 7.06 -8.35
CA TYR A 107 -5.30 8.45 -8.20
C TYR A 107 -5.67 8.84 -6.75
N GLY A 108 -5.24 8.05 -5.76
CA GLY A 108 -5.40 8.38 -4.34
C GLY A 108 -4.62 9.65 -3.93
N ASP A 109 -4.25 9.76 -2.64
CA ASP A 109 -3.62 10.96 -2.08
C ASP A 109 -2.42 11.48 -2.87
N TYR A 110 -1.68 10.55 -3.47
CA TYR A 110 -0.59 10.83 -4.40
C TYR A 110 -0.99 10.28 -5.77
N MET A 111 -0.97 11.10 -6.81
CA MET A 111 -1.16 10.63 -8.17
C MET A 111 0.05 9.82 -8.66
N ASP A 112 -0.18 8.72 -9.38
CA ASP A 112 0.89 7.97 -10.06
C ASP A 112 1.07 8.46 -11.50
N PRO A 113 2.20 9.11 -11.85
CA PRO A 113 2.35 9.75 -13.17
C PRO A 113 2.44 8.73 -14.32
N TYR A 114 3.02 7.55 -14.07
CA TYR A 114 3.18 6.51 -15.10
C TYR A 114 1.84 5.86 -15.44
N TYR A 115 1.03 5.59 -14.41
CA TYR A 115 -0.33 5.08 -14.60
C TYR A 115 -1.23 6.15 -15.24
N ASP A 116 -1.20 7.39 -14.74
CA ASP A 116 -2.00 8.51 -15.27
C ASP A 116 -1.76 8.71 -16.77
N ALA A 117 -0.49 8.80 -17.18
CA ALA A 117 -0.12 9.02 -18.57
C ALA A 117 -0.73 7.99 -19.52
N ARG A 118 -0.74 6.70 -19.13
CA ARG A 118 -1.36 5.64 -19.92
C ARG A 118 -2.88 5.69 -19.84
N ARG A 119 -3.42 5.81 -18.63
CA ARG A 119 -4.86 5.73 -18.35
C ARG A 119 -5.64 6.88 -19.01
N LYS A 120 -5.13 8.11 -18.99
CA LYS A 120 -5.79 9.27 -19.61
C LYS A 120 -5.74 9.24 -21.13
N ASN A 121 -4.71 8.62 -21.71
CA ASN A 121 -4.54 8.47 -23.16
C ASN A 121 -5.11 7.16 -23.72
N THR A 122 -5.85 6.39 -22.90
CA THR A 122 -6.49 5.14 -23.31
C THR A 122 -8.00 5.29 -23.36
N ILE A 123 -8.60 4.81 -24.45
CA ILE A 123 -10.04 4.57 -24.57
C ILE A 123 -10.30 3.06 -24.45
N ILE A 124 -11.29 2.66 -23.67
CA ILE A 124 -11.65 1.25 -23.45
C ILE A 124 -13.01 0.99 -24.08
N ILE A 125 -13.04 0.14 -25.10
CA ILE A 125 -14.27 -0.41 -25.68
C ILE A 125 -14.47 -1.81 -25.09
N GLY A 126 -15.40 -1.91 -24.13
CA GLY A 126 -15.76 -3.17 -23.52
C GLY A 126 -16.59 -4.04 -24.47
N LEU A 127 -16.55 -5.36 -24.31
CA LEU A 127 -17.43 -6.31 -25.00
C LEU A 127 -18.31 -7.03 -24.00
N ALA A 128 -19.62 -6.77 -24.06
CA ALA A 128 -20.63 -7.44 -23.27
C ALA A 128 -20.49 -8.97 -23.39
N CYS A 129 -20.68 -9.68 -22.29
CA CYS A 129 -20.78 -11.12 -22.32
C CYS A 129 -22.21 -11.49 -22.71
N ASN A 130 -22.45 -11.86 -23.97
CA ASN A 130 -23.73 -12.45 -24.37
C ASN A 130 -23.91 -13.84 -23.74
N GLU A 131 -22.80 -14.56 -23.59
CA GLU A 131 -22.69 -15.79 -22.82
C GLU A 131 -21.56 -15.64 -21.79
N PRO A 132 -21.83 -15.86 -20.49
CA PRO A 132 -20.77 -15.84 -19.48
C PRO A 132 -19.67 -16.86 -19.81
N PRO A 133 -18.39 -16.44 -19.89
CA PRO A 133 -17.34 -17.28 -20.46
C PRO A 133 -16.96 -18.49 -19.58
N TYR A 134 -17.24 -18.42 -18.27
CA TYR A 134 -16.91 -19.45 -17.31
C TYR A 134 -18.02 -19.67 -16.28
N HIS A 135 -18.20 -20.92 -15.86
CA HIS A 135 -19.07 -21.31 -14.74
C HIS A 135 -18.62 -20.71 -13.38
N SER A 136 -17.38 -20.24 -13.33
CA SER A 136 -16.79 -19.61 -12.15
C SER A 136 -17.08 -18.12 -12.03
N CYS A 137 -17.71 -17.50 -13.03
CA CYS A 137 -18.09 -16.08 -12.97
C CYS A 137 -19.17 -15.85 -11.91
N PHE A 138 -19.04 -14.74 -11.18
CA PHE A 138 -19.97 -14.29 -10.14
C PHE A 138 -20.04 -12.75 -10.06
N CYS A 139 -19.88 -12.05 -11.18
CA CYS A 139 -19.89 -10.58 -11.23
C CYS A 139 -21.18 -9.96 -10.65
N THR A 140 -22.32 -10.66 -10.76
CA THR A 140 -23.61 -10.25 -10.19
C THR A 140 -23.69 -10.31 -8.67
N SER A 141 -22.67 -10.88 -8.01
CA SER A 141 -22.52 -10.92 -6.55
C SER A 141 -21.64 -9.80 -6.00
N VAL A 142 -21.04 -9.01 -6.88
CA VAL A 142 -20.13 -7.92 -6.52
C VAL A 142 -20.57 -6.62 -7.22
N ASP A 143 -21.89 -6.47 -7.35
CA ASP A 143 -22.58 -5.30 -7.91
C ASP A 143 -22.20 -4.94 -9.36
N LEU A 144 -21.79 -5.95 -10.14
CA LEU A 144 -21.54 -5.83 -11.57
C LEU A 144 -22.49 -6.72 -12.37
N SER A 145 -22.36 -6.72 -13.70
CA SER A 145 -23.15 -7.56 -14.60
C SER A 145 -22.35 -7.93 -15.85
N PRO A 146 -22.79 -8.94 -16.62
CA PRO A 146 -22.26 -9.27 -17.95
C PRO A 146 -22.23 -8.13 -18.97
N SER A 147 -22.98 -7.05 -18.72
CA SER A 147 -23.07 -5.85 -19.54
C SER A 147 -22.79 -4.58 -18.73
N SER A 148 -22.08 -4.69 -17.60
CA SER A 148 -21.72 -3.54 -16.78
C SER A 148 -20.91 -2.55 -17.61
N THR A 149 -21.14 -1.26 -17.39
CA THR A 149 -20.48 -0.16 -18.08
C THR A 149 -19.37 0.49 -17.24
N VAL A 150 -19.08 -0.06 -16.06
CA VAL A 150 -18.09 0.50 -15.14
C VAL A 150 -16.68 0.40 -15.76
N GLY A 151 -15.97 1.53 -15.81
CA GLY A 151 -14.58 1.60 -16.24
C GLY A 151 -14.34 1.48 -17.75
N MET A 152 -15.37 1.73 -18.58
CA MET A 152 -15.23 1.77 -20.04
C MET A 152 -15.82 3.04 -20.65
N ASP A 153 -15.45 3.30 -21.90
CA ASP A 153 -15.88 4.46 -22.68
C ASP A 153 -16.99 4.11 -23.68
N VAL A 154 -16.98 2.86 -24.18
CA VAL A 154 -18.01 2.30 -25.06
C VAL A 154 -18.30 0.85 -24.61
N LEU A 155 -19.58 0.45 -24.60
CA LEU A 155 -19.97 -0.95 -24.48
C LEU A 155 -20.38 -1.50 -25.85
N ALA A 156 -19.63 -2.48 -26.36
CA ALA A 156 -19.98 -3.23 -27.56
C ALA A 156 -20.80 -4.48 -27.19
N THR A 157 -21.89 -4.73 -27.91
CA THR A 157 -22.70 -5.96 -27.80
C THR A 157 -22.81 -6.59 -29.19
N GLN A 158 -22.32 -7.82 -29.34
CA GLN A 158 -22.44 -8.57 -30.60
C GLN A 158 -23.91 -8.94 -30.84
N LEU A 159 -24.43 -8.60 -32.02
CA LEU A 159 -25.73 -9.01 -32.54
C LEU A 159 -25.51 -9.87 -33.80
N GLU A 160 -26.57 -10.47 -34.34
CA GLU A 160 -26.47 -11.37 -35.51
C GLU A 160 -25.83 -10.70 -36.74
N ASN A 161 -26.10 -9.40 -36.95
CA ASN A 161 -25.71 -8.66 -38.15
C ASN A 161 -24.67 -7.55 -37.88
N GLY A 162 -23.98 -7.59 -36.74
CA GLY A 162 -23.00 -6.55 -36.37
C GLY A 162 -22.89 -6.31 -34.88
N TYR A 163 -22.52 -5.10 -34.48
CA TYR A 163 -22.32 -4.74 -33.09
C TYR A 163 -23.11 -3.47 -32.74
N LEU A 164 -23.86 -3.54 -31.64
CA LEU A 164 -24.38 -2.36 -30.97
C LEU A 164 -23.27 -1.74 -30.12
N LEU A 165 -23.05 -0.43 -30.24
CA LEU A 165 -22.02 0.33 -29.53
C LEU A 165 -22.69 1.41 -28.68
N GLU A 166 -22.71 1.24 -27.36
CA GLU A 166 -23.29 2.21 -26.44
C GLU A 166 -22.22 3.22 -25.99
N GLU A 167 -22.49 4.50 -26.21
CA GLU A 167 -21.62 5.60 -25.77
C GLU A 167 -21.75 5.78 -24.24
N ILE A 168 -20.67 5.52 -23.50
CA ILE A 168 -20.65 5.61 -22.03
C ILE A 168 -19.98 6.90 -21.55
N SER A 169 -18.86 7.28 -22.17
CA SER A 169 -18.11 8.50 -21.83
C SER A 169 -18.05 9.48 -23.01
N ASP A 170 -17.66 10.73 -22.74
CA ASP A 170 -17.43 11.73 -23.78
C ASP A 170 -16.35 11.30 -24.79
N LYS A 171 -15.31 10.61 -24.31
CA LYS A 171 -14.27 10.03 -25.18
C LYS A 171 -14.84 8.95 -26.10
N GLY A 172 -15.74 8.12 -25.58
CA GLY A 172 -16.44 7.10 -26.38
C GLY A 172 -17.34 7.73 -27.44
N LYS A 173 -18.08 8.78 -27.08
CA LYS A 173 -18.93 9.54 -28.00
C LYS A 173 -18.11 10.22 -29.11
N GLU A 174 -17.01 10.88 -28.76
CA GLU A 174 -16.10 11.50 -29.73
C GLU A 174 -15.50 10.45 -30.67
N LEU A 175 -15.05 9.32 -30.13
CA LEU A 175 -14.50 8.22 -30.92
C LEU A 175 -15.51 7.72 -31.97
N LEU A 176 -16.72 7.38 -31.54
CA LEU A 176 -17.74 6.82 -32.44
C LEU A 176 -18.26 7.87 -33.44
N GLY A 177 -18.36 9.13 -33.04
CA GLY A 177 -18.77 10.23 -33.94
C GLY A 177 -17.74 10.55 -35.04
N SER A 178 -16.51 10.06 -34.92
CA SER A 178 -15.44 10.30 -35.90
C SER A 178 -15.34 9.26 -37.02
N SER A 179 -16.16 8.21 -37.00
CA SER A 179 -16.14 7.12 -37.98
C SER A 179 -17.42 7.11 -38.82
N GLU A 180 -17.25 7.06 -40.14
CA GLU A 180 -18.37 6.92 -41.09
C GLU A 180 -18.93 5.49 -41.15
N LEU A 181 -18.22 4.51 -40.56
CA LEU A 181 -18.66 3.11 -40.48
C LEU A 181 -19.72 2.88 -39.39
N VAL A 182 -20.00 3.90 -38.58
CA VAL A 182 -20.85 3.82 -37.40
C VAL A 182 -22.09 4.68 -37.63
N ARG A 183 -23.27 4.05 -37.61
CA ARG A 183 -24.57 4.75 -37.74
C ARG A 183 -25.33 4.76 -36.43
N ASP A 184 -26.42 5.52 -36.36
CA ASP A 184 -27.36 5.40 -35.25
C ASP A 184 -28.01 4.00 -35.24
N ALA A 185 -28.11 3.42 -34.04
CA ALA A 185 -28.80 2.15 -33.85
C ALA A 185 -30.31 2.35 -33.91
N ASN A 186 -31.02 1.40 -34.53
CA ASN A 186 -32.47 1.41 -34.54
C ASN A 186 -33.04 0.81 -33.24
N GLU A 187 -34.34 1.00 -33.02
CA GLU A 187 -34.99 0.51 -31.79
C GLU A 187 -34.93 -1.01 -31.62
N ASP A 188 -34.96 -1.77 -32.70
CA ASP A 188 -34.93 -3.24 -32.67
C ASP A 188 -33.55 -3.75 -32.21
N GLU A 189 -32.47 -3.17 -32.74
CA GLU A 189 -31.08 -3.45 -32.33
C GLU A 189 -30.89 -3.19 -30.83
N VAL A 190 -31.40 -2.05 -30.34
CA VAL A 190 -31.34 -1.71 -28.91
C VAL A 190 -32.17 -2.68 -28.06
N LYS A 191 -33.38 -3.05 -28.50
CA LYS A 191 -34.24 -4.02 -27.79
C LYS A 191 -33.59 -5.40 -27.74
N LYS A 192 -32.96 -5.85 -28.83
CA LYS A 192 -32.24 -7.12 -28.91
C LYS A 192 -31.05 -7.18 -27.96
N ALA A 193 -30.22 -6.13 -27.92
CA ALA A 193 -29.09 -6.06 -26.99
C ALA A 193 -29.55 -6.10 -25.52
N LYS A 194 -30.59 -5.35 -25.15
CA LYS A 194 -31.16 -5.37 -23.80
C LYS A 194 -31.65 -6.77 -23.41
N LYS A 195 -32.35 -7.45 -24.32
CA LYS A 195 -32.81 -8.82 -24.10
C LYS A 195 -31.62 -9.78 -23.85
N LEU A 196 -30.56 -9.69 -24.65
CA LEU A 196 -29.34 -10.48 -24.46
C LEU A 196 -28.67 -10.19 -23.11
N HIS A 197 -28.62 -8.93 -22.69
CA HIS A 197 -28.07 -8.55 -21.39
C HIS A 197 -28.85 -9.18 -20.22
N GLU A 198 -30.19 -9.13 -20.27
CA GLU A 198 -31.05 -9.74 -19.27
C GLU A 198 -30.91 -11.27 -19.21
N GLU A 199 -30.82 -11.92 -20.38
CA GLU A 199 -30.62 -13.36 -20.50
C GLU A 199 -29.24 -13.77 -19.96
N SER A 200 -28.18 -13.06 -20.34
CA SER A 200 -26.84 -13.32 -19.81
C SER A 200 -26.76 -13.07 -18.30
N HIS A 201 -27.45 -12.05 -17.78
CA HIS A 201 -27.45 -11.77 -16.35
C HIS A 201 -27.96 -12.98 -15.54
N LYS A 202 -29.03 -13.62 -16.00
CA LYS A 202 -29.64 -14.81 -15.36
C LYS A 202 -28.73 -16.03 -15.38
N LYS A 203 -27.78 -16.10 -16.34
CA LYS A 203 -26.83 -17.21 -16.48
C LYS A 203 -25.66 -17.13 -15.48
N VAL A 204 -25.39 -15.97 -14.89
CA VAL A 204 -24.33 -15.82 -13.89
C VAL A 204 -24.82 -16.27 -12.52
N LYS A 205 -24.09 -17.21 -11.91
CA LYS A 205 -24.41 -17.69 -10.56
C LYS A 205 -24.24 -16.55 -9.55
N LYS A 206 -25.36 -16.15 -8.93
CA LYS A 206 -25.35 -15.22 -7.81
C LYS A 206 -25.08 -15.96 -6.51
N ILE A 207 -23.98 -15.62 -5.86
CA ILE A 207 -23.71 -15.88 -4.44
C ILE A 207 -24.02 -14.62 -3.62
N ASP A 208 -24.36 -14.81 -2.36
CA ASP A 208 -24.58 -13.72 -1.41
C ASP A 208 -23.32 -13.53 -0.56
N ILE A 209 -22.77 -12.31 -0.54
CA ILE A 209 -21.50 -12.00 0.12
C ILE A 209 -21.79 -11.01 1.25
N ASP A 210 -21.67 -11.47 2.49
CA ASP A 210 -21.68 -10.59 3.66
C ASP A 210 -20.23 -10.36 4.12
N THR A 211 -19.74 -9.14 3.89
CA THR A 211 -18.35 -8.77 4.24
C THR A 211 -18.10 -8.76 5.74
N ASN A 212 -19.15 -8.50 6.53
CA ASN A 212 -19.05 -8.46 7.98
C ASN A 212 -18.91 -9.86 8.58
N ALA A 213 -19.37 -10.88 7.86
CA ALA A 213 -19.29 -12.26 8.30
C ALA A 213 -17.89 -12.87 8.14
N ILE A 214 -16.96 -12.20 7.45
CA ILE A 214 -15.59 -12.70 7.25
C ILE A 214 -14.80 -12.54 8.55
N GLU A 215 -14.73 -13.61 9.33
CA GLU A 215 -14.00 -13.64 10.59
C GLU A 215 -12.48 -13.66 10.38
N PHE A 216 -11.78 -12.79 11.13
CA PHE A 216 -10.32 -12.66 11.03
C PHE A 216 -9.58 -13.90 11.58
N GLU A 217 -10.07 -14.45 12.69
CA GLU A 217 -9.50 -15.63 13.37
C GLU A 217 -10.33 -16.90 13.13
N SER A 218 -10.46 -17.27 11.86
CA SER A 218 -11.19 -18.48 11.45
C SER A 218 -10.25 -19.65 11.13
N ASP A 219 -10.60 -20.85 11.59
CA ASP A 219 -9.92 -22.11 11.24
C ASP A 219 -9.90 -22.39 9.73
N LEU A 220 -10.82 -21.76 8.98
CA LEU A 220 -10.83 -21.83 7.52
C LEU A 220 -9.50 -21.36 6.92
N TRP A 221 -8.86 -20.35 7.51
CA TRP A 221 -7.57 -19.86 7.04
C TRP A 221 -6.47 -20.90 7.16
N GLY A 222 -6.49 -21.70 8.23
CA GLY A 222 -5.60 -22.86 8.37
C GLY A 222 -5.86 -23.92 7.30
N ARG A 223 -7.13 -24.20 7.01
CA ARG A 223 -7.52 -25.16 5.95
C ARG A 223 -7.07 -24.70 4.56
N GLU A 224 -7.42 -23.48 4.17
CA GLU A 224 -7.05 -22.96 2.85
C GLU A 224 -5.55 -22.69 2.74
N GLY A 225 -4.88 -22.33 3.84
CA GLY A 225 -3.43 -22.19 3.93
C GLY A 225 -2.69 -23.51 3.66
N LYS A 226 -3.20 -24.64 4.14
CA LYS A 226 -2.62 -25.98 3.86
C LYS A 226 -2.71 -26.34 2.38
N ARG A 227 -3.84 -26.03 1.73
CA ARG A 227 -4.06 -26.25 0.29
C ARG A 227 -3.22 -25.33 -0.59
N CYS A 228 -3.15 -24.05 -0.21
CA CYS A 228 -2.45 -23.02 -0.97
C CYS A 228 -0.99 -23.41 -1.17
N ILE A 229 -0.47 -23.28 -2.40
CA ILE A 229 0.97 -23.49 -2.69
C ILE A 229 1.75 -22.18 -2.79
N GLY A 230 1.10 -21.03 -2.59
CA GLY A 230 1.77 -19.72 -2.59
C GLY A 230 2.24 -19.22 -3.96
N CYS A 231 1.74 -19.77 -5.08
CA CYS A 231 2.19 -19.44 -6.43
C CYS A 231 1.87 -18.00 -6.91
N GLY A 232 0.91 -17.31 -6.26
CA GLY A 232 0.54 -15.94 -6.64
C GLY A 232 -0.36 -15.80 -7.87
N THR A 233 -0.77 -16.88 -8.55
CA THR A 233 -1.66 -16.82 -9.74
C THR A 233 -2.91 -15.96 -9.49
N CYS A 234 -3.48 -16.07 -8.29
CA CYS A 234 -4.69 -15.37 -7.87
C CYS A 234 -4.52 -13.85 -7.66
N THR A 235 -3.30 -13.33 -7.70
CA THR A 235 -2.97 -11.90 -7.62
C THR A 235 -2.35 -11.37 -8.92
N PHE A 236 -1.43 -12.11 -9.55
CA PHE A 236 -0.84 -11.72 -10.83
C PHE A 236 -1.92 -11.57 -11.92
N LEU A 237 -2.85 -12.54 -12.01
CA LEU A 237 -3.90 -12.54 -13.02
C LEU A 237 -5.20 -11.83 -12.56
N CYS A 238 -5.23 -11.28 -11.35
CA CYS A 238 -6.38 -10.52 -10.89
C CYS A 238 -6.36 -9.10 -11.50
N PRO A 239 -7.45 -8.63 -12.13
CA PRO A 239 -7.47 -7.32 -12.78
C PRO A 239 -7.32 -6.15 -11.79
N THR A 240 -7.61 -6.38 -10.51
CA THR A 240 -7.65 -5.33 -9.47
C THR A 240 -6.49 -5.40 -8.49
N CYS A 241 -5.65 -6.44 -8.57
CA CYS A 241 -4.44 -6.51 -7.75
C CYS A 241 -3.36 -5.58 -8.29
N HIS A 242 -2.80 -4.80 -7.38
CA HIS A 242 -1.84 -3.72 -7.65
C HIS A 242 -0.61 -3.78 -6.73
N CYS A 243 -0.36 -4.92 -6.08
CA CYS A 243 0.81 -5.11 -5.24
C CYS A 243 2.10 -5.01 -6.08
N PHE A 244 3.11 -4.28 -5.59
CA PHE A 244 4.38 -4.10 -6.30
C PHE A 244 5.57 -3.91 -5.36
N THR A 245 6.75 -4.12 -5.93
CA THR A 245 8.05 -3.81 -5.35
C THR A 245 8.72 -2.66 -6.08
N ILE A 246 9.66 -2.00 -5.39
CA ILE A 246 10.58 -1.03 -5.97
C ILE A 246 11.99 -1.53 -5.67
N GLU A 247 12.80 -1.64 -6.72
CA GLU A 247 14.14 -2.22 -6.69
C GLU A 247 15.15 -1.29 -7.37
N TYR A 248 16.34 -1.23 -6.80
CA TYR A 248 17.45 -0.44 -7.32
C TYR A 248 18.40 -1.43 -8.00
N VAL A 249 18.48 -1.35 -9.32
CA VAL A 249 19.30 -2.24 -10.15
C VAL A 249 20.49 -1.46 -10.70
N GLY A 250 21.71 -1.93 -10.44
CA GLY A 250 22.94 -1.30 -10.90
C GLY A 250 24.02 -1.27 -9.83
N SER A 251 24.94 -0.32 -9.96
CA SER A 251 26.03 -0.08 -9.01
C SER A 251 25.73 1.12 -8.12
N THR A 252 26.59 1.38 -7.14
CA THR A 252 26.54 2.65 -6.38
C THR A 252 26.80 3.88 -7.23
N ARG A 253 27.39 3.76 -8.43
CA ARG A 253 27.69 4.89 -9.32
C ARG A 253 26.63 5.16 -10.36
N GLN A 254 25.97 4.13 -10.87
CA GLN A 254 24.90 4.29 -11.86
C GLN A 254 23.99 3.07 -11.88
N GLY A 255 22.73 3.31 -12.22
CA GLY A 255 21.73 2.26 -12.34
C GLY A 255 20.35 2.82 -12.63
N ARG A 256 19.33 2.01 -12.36
CA ARG A 256 17.92 2.31 -12.57
C ARG A 256 17.08 1.83 -11.42
N VAL A 257 15.97 2.52 -11.19
CA VAL A 257 14.95 2.12 -10.22
C VAL A 257 13.78 1.54 -10.99
N ILE A 258 13.41 0.32 -10.65
CA ILE A 258 12.38 -0.46 -11.34
C ILE A 258 11.22 -0.69 -10.38
N ARG A 259 10.00 -0.49 -10.88
CA ARG A 259 8.79 -1.00 -10.26
C ARG A 259 8.41 -2.30 -10.93
N SER A 260 8.17 -3.35 -10.14
CA SER A 260 7.71 -4.65 -10.63
C SER A 260 6.53 -5.15 -9.82
N TRP A 261 5.57 -5.81 -10.47
CA TRP A 261 4.48 -6.50 -9.78
C TRP A 261 5.05 -7.47 -8.73
N ASP A 262 4.36 -7.55 -7.61
CA ASP A 262 4.68 -8.47 -6.52
C ASP A 262 3.36 -8.90 -5.86
N THR A 263 3.40 -9.74 -4.84
CA THR A 263 2.20 -10.36 -4.29
C THR A 263 2.25 -10.58 -2.79
N CYS A 264 1.15 -10.24 -2.13
CA CYS A 264 0.93 -10.56 -0.72
C CYS A 264 0.91 -12.07 -0.41
N GLN A 265 0.95 -12.94 -1.42
CA GLN A 265 1.07 -14.39 -1.25
C GLN A 265 2.50 -14.87 -1.00
N PHE A 266 3.52 -14.06 -1.31
CA PHE A 266 4.92 -14.39 -1.06
C PHE A 266 5.32 -14.01 0.37
N GLN A 267 6.09 -14.88 1.04
CA GLN A 267 6.55 -14.63 2.41
C GLN A 267 7.39 -13.37 2.51
N ALA A 268 8.26 -13.13 1.51
CA ALA A 268 9.11 -11.94 1.43
C ALA A 268 8.32 -10.63 1.25
N TYR A 269 7.00 -10.68 0.97
CA TYR A 269 6.21 -9.49 0.73
C TYR A 269 6.10 -8.57 1.95
N SER A 270 5.93 -9.17 3.13
CA SER A 270 5.73 -8.47 4.40
C SER A 270 6.87 -8.68 5.40
N LEU A 271 7.88 -9.48 5.06
CA LEU A 271 9.03 -9.76 5.93
C LEU A 271 9.85 -8.48 6.21
N GLU A 272 9.97 -8.11 7.47
CA GLU A 272 10.70 -6.94 7.93
C GLU A 272 12.19 -7.25 8.14
N ALA A 273 13.03 -6.21 8.22
CA ALA A 273 14.47 -6.37 8.42
C ALA A 273 14.81 -7.07 9.75
N SER A 274 13.97 -6.90 10.77
CA SER A 274 14.08 -7.58 12.07
C SER A 274 13.85 -9.09 12.02
N GLY A 275 13.40 -9.62 10.87
CA GLY A 275 12.93 -10.99 10.74
C GLY A 275 11.45 -11.17 11.14
N PHE A 276 10.82 -10.15 11.74
CA PHE A 276 9.39 -10.17 12.00
C PHE A 276 8.61 -10.24 10.69
N ASN A 277 7.54 -11.03 10.68
CA ASN A 277 6.63 -11.10 9.55
C ASN A 277 5.21 -11.16 10.09
N PRO A 278 4.35 -10.15 9.81
CA PRO A 278 2.98 -10.15 10.30
C PRO A 278 2.11 -11.25 9.65
N ARG A 279 2.60 -11.91 8.59
CA ARG A 279 1.87 -12.93 7.82
C ARG A 279 2.78 -14.12 7.48
N PRO A 280 3.29 -14.84 8.51
CA PRO A 280 4.35 -15.82 8.33
C PRO A 280 3.87 -17.07 7.59
N ASN A 281 2.61 -17.49 7.79
CA ASN A 281 2.06 -18.68 7.12
C ASN A 281 1.15 -18.34 5.94
N LYS A 282 0.81 -19.37 5.16
CA LYS A 282 -0.01 -19.24 3.95
C LYS A 282 -1.46 -18.87 4.28
N GLY A 283 -1.96 -19.28 5.45
CA GLY A 283 -3.34 -19.00 5.87
C GLY A 283 -3.58 -17.50 6.04
N GLU A 284 -2.70 -16.81 6.75
CA GLU A 284 -2.74 -15.37 6.98
C GLU A 284 -2.58 -14.60 5.66
N ARG A 285 -1.79 -15.11 4.71
CA ARG A 285 -1.66 -14.51 3.37
C ARG A 285 -2.90 -14.71 2.51
N VAL A 286 -3.56 -15.86 2.58
CA VAL A 286 -4.87 -16.09 1.91
C VAL A 286 -5.94 -15.20 2.53
N ARG A 287 -5.99 -15.15 3.88
CA ARG A 287 -6.85 -14.23 4.65
C ARG A 287 -6.65 -12.79 4.20
N GLN A 288 -5.40 -12.34 4.12
CA GLN A 288 -5.06 -10.98 3.72
C GLN A 288 -5.60 -10.63 2.34
N ARG A 289 -5.41 -11.52 1.37
CA ARG A 289 -5.94 -11.31 0.01
C ARG A 289 -7.46 -11.16 0.03
N LEU A 290 -8.17 -12.05 0.73
CA LEU A 290 -9.63 -12.03 0.74
C LEU A 290 -10.18 -10.81 1.48
N HIS A 291 -9.56 -10.43 2.61
CA HIS A 291 -9.93 -9.19 3.28
C HIS A 291 -9.65 -7.96 2.40
N HIS A 292 -8.53 -7.90 1.66
CA HIS A 292 -8.32 -6.83 0.67
C HIS A 292 -9.42 -6.78 -0.39
N LYS A 293 -9.92 -7.94 -0.84
CA LYS A 293 -10.92 -8.01 -1.91
C LYS A 293 -12.33 -7.66 -1.48
N TYR A 294 -12.71 -8.04 -0.26
CA TYR A 294 -14.09 -8.00 0.18
C TYR A 294 -14.32 -7.07 1.37
N ARG A 295 -13.29 -6.78 2.18
CA ARG A 295 -13.43 -6.00 3.41
C ARG A 295 -12.73 -4.65 3.33
N TYR A 296 -11.41 -4.64 3.27
CA TYR A 296 -10.60 -3.43 3.43
C TYR A 296 -10.82 -2.42 2.30
N PHE A 297 -11.02 -2.88 1.06
CA PHE A 297 -11.35 -1.96 -0.04
C PHE A 297 -12.77 -1.40 0.11
N ALA A 298 -13.71 -2.18 0.65
CA ALA A 298 -15.06 -1.70 0.94
C ALA A 298 -15.08 -0.69 2.08
N ASP A 299 -14.29 -0.92 3.14
CA ASP A 299 -14.11 0.04 4.23
C ASP A 299 -13.51 1.38 3.72
N ASN A 300 -12.65 1.33 2.70
CA ASN A 300 -11.99 2.52 2.17
C ASN A 300 -12.78 3.25 1.06
N PHE A 301 -13.52 2.52 0.23
CA PHE A 301 -14.13 3.06 -1.01
C PHE A 301 -15.64 2.77 -1.15
N GLY A 302 -16.25 2.06 -0.21
CA GLY A 302 -17.69 1.74 -0.22
C GLY A 302 -18.10 0.59 -1.14
N GLU A 303 -17.14 -0.14 -1.72
CA GLU A 303 -17.41 -1.18 -2.71
C GLU A 303 -16.36 -2.31 -2.68
N PHE A 304 -16.63 -3.45 -3.31
CA PHE A 304 -15.65 -4.54 -3.36
C PHE A 304 -14.52 -4.26 -4.34
N GLN A 305 -13.31 -4.72 -4.02
CA GLN A 305 -12.22 -4.73 -5.00
C GLN A 305 -12.35 -5.91 -5.97
N CYS A 306 -13.08 -6.96 -5.59
CA CYS A 306 -13.34 -8.10 -6.46
C CYS A 306 -14.37 -7.74 -7.54
N VAL A 307 -14.09 -8.11 -8.78
CA VAL A 307 -14.97 -7.88 -9.95
C VAL A 307 -15.68 -9.15 -10.44
N GLY A 308 -15.58 -10.25 -9.69
CA GLY A 308 -16.32 -11.49 -9.95
C GLY A 308 -15.96 -12.21 -11.26
N CYS A 309 -14.77 -11.95 -11.83
CA CYS A 309 -14.33 -12.53 -13.11
C CYS A 309 -14.11 -14.06 -13.08
N GLY A 310 -14.02 -14.68 -11.90
CA GLY A 310 -13.79 -16.12 -11.73
C GLY A 310 -12.37 -16.63 -12.07
N ARG A 311 -11.50 -15.77 -12.62
CA ARG A 311 -10.17 -16.13 -13.13
C ARG A 311 -9.28 -16.78 -12.05
N CYS A 312 -9.32 -16.26 -10.83
CA CYS A 312 -8.56 -16.82 -9.71
C CYS A 312 -9.04 -18.20 -9.24
N VAL A 313 -10.30 -18.57 -9.56
CA VAL A 313 -10.85 -19.91 -9.30
C VAL A 313 -10.42 -20.86 -10.41
N ASN A 314 -10.59 -20.45 -11.68
CA ASN A 314 -10.27 -21.27 -12.84
C ASN A 314 -8.79 -21.66 -12.93
N LEU A 315 -7.91 -20.73 -12.54
CA LEU A 315 -6.46 -20.89 -12.71
C LEU A 315 -5.77 -21.29 -11.41
N CYS A 316 -6.53 -21.62 -10.35
CA CYS A 316 -5.94 -22.10 -9.11
C CYS A 316 -5.49 -23.56 -9.27
N PRO A 317 -4.20 -23.89 -9.15
CA PRO A 317 -3.72 -25.27 -9.32
C PRO A 317 -4.19 -26.22 -8.22
N VAL A 318 -4.75 -25.68 -7.12
CA VAL A 318 -5.23 -26.43 -5.96
C VAL A 318 -6.73 -26.20 -5.69
N ASN A 319 -7.45 -25.63 -6.66
CA ASN A 319 -8.90 -25.45 -6.65
C ASN A 319 -9.44 -24.65 -5.44
N ILE A 320 -8.72 -23.63 -4.98
CA ILE A 320 -9.27 -22.69 -3.98
C ILE A 320 -10.34 -21.85 -4.67
N ASP A 321 -11.60 -22.06 -4.28
CA ASP A 321 -12.74 -21.31 -4.78
C ASP A 321 -13.14 -20.22 -3.78
N VAL A 322 -12.96 -18.95 -4.17
CA VAL A 322 -13.34 -17.81 -3.33
C VAL A 322 -14.84 -17.78 -3.05
N ARG A 323 -15.67 -18.35 -3.91
CA ARG A 323 -17.13 -18.40 -3.74
C ARG A 323 -17.52 -19.32 -2.60
N GLU A 324 -16.84 -20.46 -2.47
CA GLU A 324 -17.04 -21.39 -1.35
C GLU A 324 -16.61 -20.76 -0.03
N VAL A 325 -15.49 -20.03 -0.04
CA VAL A 325 -15.01 -19.27 1.13
C VAL A 325 -16.02 -18.22 1.56
N MET A 326 -16.61 -17.47 0.62
CA MET A 326 -17.63 -16.46 0.95
C MET A 326 -18.92 -17.11 1.49
N VAL A 327 -19.33 -18.26 0.94
CA VAL A 327 -20.50 -19.01 1.43
C VAL A 327 -20.27 -19.59 2.83
N TYR A 328 -19.03 -19.98 3.17
CA TYR A 328 -18.69 -20.46 4.51
C TYR A 328 -19.00 -19.42 5.59
N PHE A 329 -18.59 -18.17 5.37
CA PHE A 329 -18.73 -17.10 6.37
C PHE A 329 -20.17 -16.66 6.60
N LYS A 330 -21.07 -16.79 5.62
CA LYS A 330 -22.50 -16.44 5.76
C LYS A 330 -23.21 -17.11 6.96
N LYS A 331 -22.66 -18.19 7.53
CA LYS A 331 -23.28 -18.93 8.65
C LYS A 331 -23.10 -18.29 10.03
N ASN A 332 -22.18 -17.34 10.23
CA ASN A 332 -21.90 -16.72 11.53
C ASN A 332 -21.82 -15.18 11.41
N LYS A 333 -22.56 -14.45 12.26
CA LYS A 333 -22.74 -12.99 12.16
C LYS A 333 -21.85 -12.23 13.15
N THR A 334 -21.30 -11.09 12.75
CA THR A 334 -21.28 -9.82 13.53
C THR A 334 -20.87 -8.65 12.63
N LYS A 335 -21.36 -7.43 12.90
CA LYS A 335 -21.24 -6.22 12.06
C LYS A 335 -20.11 -5.28 12.51
N GLY A 336 -19.53 -4.55 11.56
CA GLY A 336 -18.85 -3.27 11.82
C GLY A 336 -18.48 -2.54 10.53
N GLY A 337 -18.41 -1.21 10.53
CA GLY A 337 -17.93 -0.39 9.41
C GLY A 337 -17.51 1.00 9.92
N SER A 338 -16.66 1.71 9.17
CA SER A 338 -16.26 3.09 9.45
C SER A 338 -15.75 3.81 8.19
N ASP A 339 -16.06 5.10 8.07
CA ASP A 339 -15.70 5.99 6.96
C ASP A 339 -14.26 6.53 7.02
N SER A 340 -13.70 6.89 5.86
CA SER A 340 -12.44 7.65 5.74
C SER A 340 -12.59 8.84 4.78
N MET A 341 -11.93 9.96 5.10
CA MET A 341 -11.78 11.14 4.23
C MET A 341 -10.34 11.23 3.71
N THR A 342 -10.14 11.74 2.50
CA THR A 342 -8.82 11.95 1.89
C THR A 342 -8.65 13.39 1.38
N THR A 343 -7.42 13.90 1.52
CA THR A 343 -6.95 15.20 1.00
C THR A 343 -5.86 14.93 -0.02
N LYS A 344 -5.86 15.61 -1.18
CA LYS A 344 -4.85 15.44 -2.25
C LYS A 344 -3.56 16.21 -1.95
N ILE A 345 -2.40 15.63 -2.27
CA ILE A 345 -1.08 16.25 -2.17
C ILE A 345 -0.46 16.30 -3.57
N ASP A 346 -0.17 17.50 -4.08
CA ASP A 346 0.45 17.68 -5.41
C ASP A 346 1.98 17.56 -5.33
N VAL A 347 2.50 16.46 -5.86
CA VAL A 347 3.94 16.23 -6.14
C VAL A 347 4.07 15.61 -7.54
N GLU A 348 4.98 16.14 -8.36
CA GLU A 348 5.15 15.75 -9.77
C GLU A 348 5.51 14.26 -9.94
N ASN A 349 6.39 13.73 -9.08
CA ASN A 349 6.74 12.30 -9.06
C ASN A 349 7.05 11.84 -7.62
N PRO A 350 6.16 11.06 -6.96
CA PRO A 350 6.32 10.68 -5.55
C PRO A 350 7.46 9.67 -5.29
N TYR A 351 8.11 9.16 -6.34
CA TYR A 351 9.17 8.15 -6.25
C TYR A 351 10.59 8.71 -6.34
N LEU A 352 10.75 9.97 -6.78
CA LEU A 352 12.06 10.59 -6.89
C LEU A 352 12.56 11.09 -5.52
N PRO A 353 13.77 10.71 -5.10
CA PRO A 353 14.42 11.30 -3.93
C PRO A 353 15.16 12.59 -4.29
N VAL A 354 15.35 13.46 -3.30
CA VAL A 354 16.29 14.59 -3.38
C VAL A 354 17.66 14.11 -2.90
N PRO A 355 18.75 14.30 -3.67
CA PRO A 355 20.07 13.88 -3.27
C PRO A 355 20.65 14.90 -2.26
N LEU A 356 21.01 14.44 -1.07
CA LEU A 356 21.58 15.26 -0.01
C LEU A 356 22.93 14.70 0.45
N LYS A 357 23.86 15.59 0.78
CA LYS A 357 25.12 15.23 1.45
C LYS A 357 24.86 15.01 2.94
N LEU A 358 25.49 14.00 3.50
CA LEU A 358 25.58 13.77 4.93
C LEU A 358 26.43 14.88 5.56
N GLU A 359 25.80 15.72 6.37
CA GLU A 359 26.49 16.79 7.11
C GLU A 359 27.28 16.22 8.28
N GLU A 360 26.77 15.14 8.89
CA GLU A 360 27.36 14.50 10.06
C GLU A 360 26.93 13.03 10.12
N VAL A 361 27.84 12.16 10.54
CA VAL A 361 27.59 10.75 10.85
C VAL A 361 28.19 10.42 12.20
N THR A 362 27.35 10.06 13.16
CA THR A 362 27.75 9.83 14.54
C THR A 362 27.42 8.40 14.96
N GLU A 363 28.37 7.71 15.58
CA GLU A 363 28.15 6.39 16.17
C GLU A 363 27.54 6.55 17.56
N GLU A 364 26.33 6.02 17.75
CA GLU A 364 25.58 6.10 19.01
C GLU A 364 25.76 4.82 19.84
N VAL A 365 25.76 3.66 19.17
CA VAL A 365 25.98 2.35 19.77
C VAL A 365 26.86 1.53 18.83
N SER A 366 27.88 0.86 19.37
CA SER A 366 28.80 0.01 18.61
C SER A 366 28.41 -1.48 18.70
N GLY A 367 29.10 -2.35 17.97
CA GLY A 367 28.94 -3.80 18.08
C GLY A 367 27.83 -4.40 17.20
N PRO A 368 27.33 -5.60 17.51
CA PRO A 368 26.42 -6.35 16.62
C PRO A 368 25.08 -5.66 16.37
N ARG A 369 24.66 -4.77 17.26
CA ARG A 369 23.43 -3.96 17.13
C ARG A 369 23.76 -2.49 16.98
N ALA A 370 24.80 -2.19 16.19
CA ALA A 370 25.29 -0.83 16.03
C ALA A 370 24.19 0.12 15.56
N ILE A 371 24.17 1.31 16.15
CA ILE A 371 23.28 2.40 15.79
C ILE A 371 24.14 3.59 15.39
N LYS A 372 23.86 4.12 14.19
CA LYS A 372 24.45 5.38 13.72
C LYS A 372 23.37 6.40 13.50
N ARG A 373 23.74 7.66 13.70
CA ARG A 373 22.93 8.84 13.47
C ARG A 373 23.42 9.57 12.23
N PHE A 374 22.49 9.92 11.36
CA PHE A 374 22.77 10.55 10.07
C PHE A 374 22.04 11.88 10.00
N LYS A 375 22.79 12.97 9.82
CA LYS A 375 22.26 14.33 9.73
C LYS A 375 22.41 14.86 8.30
N VAL A 376 21.36 15.49 7.81
CA VAL A 376 21.30 16.17 6.51
C VAL A 376 20.60 17.51 6.65
N LYS A 377 20.83 18.40 5.69
CA LYS A 377 20.10 19.68 5.59
C LYS A 377 18.59 19.45 5.62
N LYS A 378 17.85 20.35 6.29
CA LYS A 378 16.38 20.30 6.29
C LYS A 378 15.83 20.47 4.88
N LEU A 379 15.02 19.51 4.46
CA LEU A 379 14.45 19.46 3.10
C LEU A 379 12.99 19.92 3.06
N PHE A 380 12.23 19.64 4.12
CA PHE A 380 10.80 19.89 4.21
C PHE A 380 10.40 20.15 5.66
N ASP A 381 9.25 20.78 5.87
CA ASP A 381 8.60 20.83 7.17
C ASP A 381 7.88 19.52 7.47
N TYR A 382 7.81 19.18 8.76
CA TYR A 382 7.23 17.93 9.23
C TYR A 382 6.74 18.08 10.67
N LYS A 383 5.96 17.09 11.12
CA LYS A 383 5.45 16.95 12.49
C LYS A 383 6.23 15.84 13.21
N PRO A 384 6.44 15.94 14.54
CA PRO A 384 7.05 14.86 15.30
C PRO A 384 6.27 13.55 15.10
N GLY A 385 6.99 12.45 14.87
CA GLY A 385 6.42 11.14 14.56
C GLY A 385 6.32 10.81 13.06
N GLN A 386 6.51 11.78 12.16
CA GLN A 386 6.61 11.49 10.73
C GLN A 386 7.95 10.85 10.35
N CYS A 387 7.95 10.19 9.19
CA CYS A 387 9.10 9.46 8.65
C CYS A 387 9.60 10.06 7.34
N ALA A 388 10.79 9.64 6.90
CA ALA A 388 11.29 9.85 5.55
C ALA A 388 11.87 8.56 4.98
N MET A 389 11.90 8.43 3.66
CA MET A 389 12.64 7.38 2.97
C MET A 389 14.07 7.83 2.72
N LEU A 390 15.04 7.00 3.12
CA LEU A 390 16.45 7.17 2.82
C LEU A 390 16.86 6.14 1.77
N SER A 391 17.42 6.61 0.66
CA SER A 391 17.92 5.79 -0.44
C SER A 391 19.44 5.69 -0.38
N VAL A 392 19.94 4.45 -0.45
CA VAL A 392 21.34 4.15 -0.78
C VAL A 392 21.36 3.53 -2.16
N PHE A 393 21.84 4.29 -3.14
CA PHE A 393 21.80 3.88 -4.55
C PHE A 393 22.61 2.59 -4.78
N GLY A 394 22.05 1.70 -5.62
CA GLY A 394 22.55 0.33 -5.79
C GLY A 394 22.12 -0.66 -4.71
N HIS A 395 21.53 -0.22 -3.60
CA HIS A 395 21.13 -1.09 -2.48
C HIS A 395 19.62 -1.03 -2.20
N GLY A 396 18.99 0.14 -2.32
CA GLY A 396 17.56 0.32 -2.10
C GLY A 396 17.22 1.54 -1.27
N GLU A 397 16.04 1.52 -0.66
CA GLU A 397 15.55 2.55 0.24
C GLU A 397 14.90 1.94 1.49
N VAL A 398 14.89 2.71 2.57
CA VAL A 398 14.31 2.33 3.87
C VAL A 398 13.57 3.52 4.47
N MET A 399 12.37 3.29 5.02
CA MET A 399 11.64 4.33 5.76
C MET A 399 12.12 4.38 7.20
N LEU A 400 12.47 5.57 7.67
CA LEU A 400 13.01 5.83 9.00
C LEU A 400 12.28 7.01 9.65
N ALA A 401 12.05 6.93 10.95
CA ALA A 401 11.53 8.04 11.72
C ALA A 401 12.51 9.23 11.68
N ILE A 402 11.98 10.43 11.53
CA ILE A 402 12.77 11.65 11.65
C ILE A 402 13.00 11.89 13.15
N SER A 403 14.26 11.80 13.59
CA SER A 403 14.63 11.83 15.01
C SER A 403 14.90 13.23 15.55
N SER A 404 15.17 14.19 14.67
CA SER A 404 15.26 15.61 15.02
C SER A 404 13.87 16.20 15.30
N SER A 405 13.80 17.12 16.26
CA SER A 405 12.61 17.99 16.41
C SER A 405 12.47 18.90 15.17
N PRO A 406 11.26 19.17 14.67
CA PRO A 406 11.05 20.05 13.52
C PRO A 406 11.44 21.52 13.76
N THR A 407 11.70 21.89 15.02
CA THR A 407 12.29 23.19 15.42
C THR A 407 13.77 23.31 15.05
N ARG A 408 14.43 22.21 14.68
CA ARG A 408 15.82 22.20 14.22
C ARG A 408 15.88 22.49 12.72
N ASN A 409 16.98 23.09 12.27
CA ASN A 409 17.22 23.43 10.86
C ASN A 409 17.85 22.29 10.03
N TYR A 410 17.75 21.05 10.53
CA TYR A 410 18.28 19.84 9.88
C TYR A 410 17.30 18.67 10.05
N LEU A 411 17.44 17.65 9.20
CA LEU A 411 16.83 16.34 9.40
C LEU A 411 17.86 15.39 9.97
N GLU A 412 17.44 14.53 10.89
CA GLU A 412 18.30 13.53 11.51
C GLU A 412 17.59 12.19 11.62
N PHE A 413 18.35 11.11 11.48
CA PHE A 413 17.84 9.74 11.46
C PHE A 413 18.72 8.82 12.30
N GLY A 414 18.12 8.10 13.24
CA GLY A 414 18.79 7.00 13.95
C GLY A 414 18.56 5.68 13.21
N VAL A 415 19.64 4.96 12.92
CA VAL A 415 19.59 3.75 12.08
C VAL A 415 20.28 2.59 12.75
N LEU A 416 19.51 1.54 13.05
CA LEU A 416 20.02 0.25 13.50
C LEU A 416 20.53 -0.58 12.31
N LYS A 417 21.77 -1.09 12.42
CA LYS A 417 22.38 -1.97 11.41
C LYS A 417 21.70 -3.35 11.44
N MET A 418 20.96 -3.71 10.37
CA MET A 418 20.10 -4.91 10.39
C MET A 418 19.75 -5.51 9.03
N GLY A 419 19.91 -4.79 7.92
CA GLY A 419 19.54 -5.28 6.59
C GLY A 419 20.37 -4.65 5.48
N ILE A 420 20.07 -4.99 4.22
CA ILE A 420 20.86 -4.57 3.05
C ILE A 420 21.10 -3.05 3.02
N VAL A 421 20.03 -2.26 3.11
CA VAL A 421 20.11 -0.79 3.04
C VAL A 421 20.73 -0.20 4.29
N THR A 422 20.38 -0.69 5.49
CA THR A 422 20.93 -0.14 6.73
C THR A 422 22.39 -0.51 6.96
N ASN A 423 22.84 -1.67 6.46
CA ASN A 423 24.25 -2.02 6.38
C ASN A 423 25.01 -1.04 5.48
N ALA A 424 24.48 -0.77 4.29
CA ALA A 424 25.10 0.17 3.37
C ALA A 424 25.13 1.62 3.91
N LEU A 425 24.08 2.05 4.63
CA LEU A 425 24.09 3.34 5.36
C LEU A 425 25.23 3.41 6.38
N HIS A 426 25.49 2.32 7.09
CA HIS A 426 26.54 2.28 8.12
C HIS A 426 27.97 2.36 7.56
N ASP A 427 28.15 2.09 6.27
CA ASP A 427 29.44 2.23 5.59
C ASP A 427 29.69 3.65 5.07
N LEU A 428 28.67 4.52 5.09
CA LEU A 428 28.78 5.91 4.66
C LEU A 428 29.47 6.79 5.71
N LYS A 429 30.10 7.85 5.21
CA LYS A 429 30.80 8.86 6.00
C LYS A 429 30.22 10.24 5.75
N GLN A 430 30.59 11.20 6.60
CA GLN A 430 30.31 12.61 6.35
C GLN A 430 30.78 13.00 4.93
N GLY A 431 29.95 13.75 4.22
CA GLY A 431 30.17 14.16 2.83
C GLY A 431 29.60 13.19 1.78
N ASP A 432 29.31 11.93 2.13
CA ASP A 432 28.63 11.00 1.21
C ASP A 432 27.20 11.45 0.90
N CYS A 433 26.68 11.01 -0.25
CA CYS A 433 25.34 11.39 -0.70
C CYS A 433 24.33 10.27 -0.50
N ILE A 434 23.16 10.62 0.02
CA ILE A 434 21.97 9.75 0.12
C ILE A 434 20.78 10.38 -0.61
N GLY A 435 19.80 9.58 -1.00
CA GLY A 435 18.50 10.11 -1.44
C GLY A 435 17.56 10.29 -0.26
N VAL A 436 16.80 11.38 -0.21
CA VAL A 436 15.77 11.62 0.82
C VAL A 436 14.46 12.01 0.15
N ARG A 437 13.35 11.35 0.53
CA ARG A 437 11.99 11.78 0.18
C ARG A 437 11.04 11.65 1.36
N GLY A 438 10.08 12.57 1.47
CA GLY A 438 9.17 12.69 2.60
C GLY A 438 8.64 14.14 2.73
N PRO A 439 8.03 14.47 3.88
CA PRO A 439 7.75 13.56 5.00
C PRO A 439 6.60 12.62 4.65
N PHE A 440 6.56 11.45 5.29
CA PHE A 440 5.48 10.48 5.14
C PHE A 440 4.78 10.23 6.48
N GLY A 441 3.52 9.82 6.36
CA GLY A 441 2.68 9.47 7.50
C GLY A 441 2.14 10.67 8.28
N ASN A 442 1.38 10.37 9.32
CA ASN A 442 0.88 11.26 10.34
C ASN A 442 1.84 11.36 11.53
N GLY A 443 1.91 12.56 12.11
CA GLY A 443 2.62 12.81 13.36
C GLY A 443 1.70 12.70 14.59
N PHE A 444 2.28 12.90 15.77
CA PHE A 444 1.53 12.94 17.02
C PHE A 444 0.59 14.17 17.08
N PRO A 445 -0.62 14.05 17.67
CA PRO A 445 -1.59 15.15 17.77
C PRO A 445 -1.22 16.13 18.90
N LEU A 446 -0.01 16.70 18.83
CA LEU A 446 0.59 17.48 19.91
C LEU A 446 -0.19 18.73 20.31
N LYS A 447 -1.00 19.29 19.40
CA LYS A 447 -1.87 20.44 19.67
C LYS A 447 -3.02 20.08 20.61
N GLU A 448 -3.54 18.85 20.52
CA GLU A 448 -4.64 18.35 21.36
C GLU A 448 -4.17 17.98 22.77
N TRP A 449 -2.85 17.92 22.98
CA TRP A 449 -2.22 17.51 24.23
C TRP A 449 -1.69 18.69 25.06
N LYS A 450 -1.95 19.93 24.65
CA LYS A 450 -1.61 21.10 25.46
C LYS A 450 -2.26 21.02 26.85
N GLY A 451 -1.49 21.35 27.88
CA GLY A 451 -1.89 21.26 29.29
C GLY A 451 -1.94 19.84 29.88
N LYS A 452 -1.60 18.80 29.11
CA LYS A 452 -1.52 17.41 29.59
C LYS A 452 -0.11 17.05 30.05
N ASN A 453 -0.02 16.10 30.97
CA ASN A 453 1.24 15.42 31.27
C ASN A 453 1.56 14.41 30.16
N ILE A 454 2.83 14.18 29.88
CA ILE A 454 3.28 13.30 28.81
C ILE A 454 4.29 12.29 29.38
N LEU A 455 3.97 11.01 29.21
CA LEU A 455 4.80 9.88 29.60
C LEU A 455 5.37 9.22 28.33
N PHE A 456 6.67 9.31 28.15
CA PHE A 456 7.41 8.67 27.07
C PHE A 456 7.96 7.32 27.55
N ILE A 457 7.79 6.27 26.76
CA ILE A 457 8.23 4.91 27.12
C ILE A 457 8.97 4.32 25.92
N GLY A 458 10.29 4.19 26.03
CA GLY A 458 11.16 3.79 24.92
C GLY A 458 12.00 2.55 25.21
N GLY A 459 12.32 1.77 24.18
CA GLY A 459 13.29 0.67 24.28
C GLY A 459 14.22 0.58 23.08
N GLY A 460 15.54 0.52 23.34
CA GLY A 460 16.57 0.42 22.30
C GLY A 460 16.47 1.55 21.27
N ILE A 461 16.41 1.21 19.97
CA ILE A 461 16.29 2.20 18.89
C ILE A 461 14.95 2.97 18.91
N GLY A 462 13.95 2.48 19.64
CA GLY A 462 12.63 3.12 19.78
C GLY A 462 12.67 4.52 20.39
N ILE A 463 13.79 4.93 21.00
CA ILE A 463 14.00 6.32 21.42
C ILE A 463 14.06 7.29 20.24
N THR A 464 14.43 6.84 19.04
CA THR A 464 14.60 7.67 17.84
C THR A 464 13.36 8.51 17.50
N PRO A 465 12.15 7.93 17.33
CA PRO A 465 10.94 8.74 17.14
C PRO A 465 10.54 9.55 18.38
N LEU A 466 10.76 9.03 19.59
CA LEU A 466 10.42 9.74 20.84
C LEU A 466 11.24 11.02 21.00
N ARG A 467 12.52 10.97 20.62
CA ARG A 467 13.45 12.10 20.66
C ARG A 467 12.90 13.33 19.93
N SER A 468 12.30 13.15 18.76
CA SER A 468 11.67 14.24 18.00
C SER A 468 10.58 14.93 18.81
N VAL A 469 9.74 14.15 19.51
CA VAL A 469 8.63 14.66 20.30
C VAL A 469 9.10 15.31 21.59
N ILE A 470 10.04 14.67 22.29
CA ILE A 470 10.62 15.16 23.55
C ILE A 470 11.20 16.56 23.33
N TYR A 471 12.11 16.72 22.37
CA TYR A 471 12.72 18.03 22.13
C TYR A 471 11.72 19.05 21.60
N TYR A 472 10.74 18.65 20.77
CA TYR A 472 9.68 19.57 20.36
C TYR A 472 8.90 20.12 21.57
N MET A 473 8.54 19.25 22.52
CA MET A 473 7.83 19.66 23.72
C MET A 473 8.71 20.47 24.67
N LEU A 474 10.01 20.18 24.78
CA LEU A 474 10.95 21.00 25.56
C LEU A 474 11.14 22.40 24.94
N ASP A 475 11.16 22.51 23.61
CA ASP A 475 11.22 23.81 22.94
C ASP A 475 9.91 24.62 23.12
N HIS A 476 8.80 23.94 23.43
CA HIS A 476 7.48 24.52 23.69
C HIS A 476 7.03 24.21 25.12
N ARG A 477 7.95 24.28 26.09
CA ARG A 477 7.74 23.70 27.42
C ARG A 477 6.47 24.19 28.11
N ASP A 478 6.13 25.46 27.95
CA ASP A 478 4.97 26.11 28.58
C ASP A 478 3.62 25.55 28.09
N ASP A 479 3.60 24.86 26.94
CA ASP A 479 2.38 24.25 26.40
C ASP A 479 1.99 22.94 27.11
N TYR A 480 2.88 22.34 27.90
CA TYR A 480 2.71 20.97 28.42
C TYR A 480 2.85 20.89 29.95
N GLY A 481 2.21 19.88 30.54
CA GLY A 481 2.30 19.57 31.96
C GLY A 481 3.64 18.90 32.31
N LYS A 482 3.61 17.90 33.19
CA LYS A 482 4.79 17.11 33.54
C LYS A 482 5.26 16.25 32.36
N LEU A 483 6.57 16.17 32.14
CA LEU A 483 7.19 15.27 31.17
C LEU A 483 7.98 14.19 31.91
N ASP A 484 7.73 12.92 31.61
CA ASP A 484 8.44 11.77 32.18
C ASP A 484 8.92 10.86 31.05
N LEU A 485 10.18 10.42 31.09
CA LEU A 485 10.77 9.46 30.18
C LEU A 485 11.13 8.17 30.94
N ILE A 486 10.61 7.04 30.50
CA ILE A 486 11.07 5.71 30.90
C ILE A 486 11.77 5.10 29.68
N TYR A 487 13.09 4.89 29.76
CA TYR A 487 13.88 4.38 28.64
C TYR A 487 14.76 3.22 29.06
N GLY A 488 14.74 2.13 28.27
CA GLY A 488 15.56 0.97 28.54
C GLY A 488 16.43 0.52 27.38
N ALA A 489 17.57 -0.06 27.71
CA ALA A 489 18.45 -0.79 26.80
C ALA A 489 18.91 -2.11 27.43
N ARG A 490 19.62 -2.95 26.67
CA ARG A 490 20.06 -4.25 27.19
C ARG A 490 21.19 -4.11 28.22
N THR A 491 22.15 -3.24 27.93
CA THR A 491 23.32 -2.91 28.74
C THR A 491 23.49 -1.39 28.79
N SER A 492 24.33 -0.86 29.67
CA SER A 492 24.63 0.59 29.67
C SER A 492 25.34 1.02 28.38
N ALA A 493 26.06 0.09 27.72
CA ALA A 493 26.68 0.30 26.42
C ALA A 493 25.65 0.48 25.29
N ASP A 494 24.49 -0.15 25.40
CA ASP A 494 23.42 -0.14 24.40
C ASP A 494 22.46 1.07 24.53
N LEU A 495 22.62 1.92 25.54
CA LEU A 495 21.85 3.16 25.67
C LEU A 495 22.16 4.07 24.47
N CYS A 496 21.15 4.33 23.64
CA CYS A 496 21.28 5.14 22.44
C CYS A 496 21.11 6.63 22.78
N TYR A 497 21.83 7.53 22.10
CA TYR A 497 21.81 8.97 22.37
C TYR A 497 22.26 9.34 23.79
N LYS A 498 23.35 8.75 24.29
CA LYS A 498 23.79 8.95 25.69
C LYS A 498 23.95 10.42 26.09
N LYS A 499 24.51 11.24 25.20
CA LYS A 499 24.66 12.69 25.45
C LYS A 499 23.31 13.38 25.68
N ASP A 500 22.30 12.99 24.91
CA ASP A 500 20.95 13.51 25.07
C ASP A 500 20.33 13.01 26.38
N LEU A 501 20.51 11.73 26.74
CA LEU A 501 20.03 11.20 28.02
C LEU A 501 20.68 11.93 29.21
N GLU A 502 21.98 12.15 29.17
CA GLU A 502 22.72 12.93 30.18
C GLU A 502 22.27 14.40 30.25
N GLU A 503 21.84 14.99 29.12
CA GLU A 503 21.23 16.32 29.10
C GLU A 503 19.87 16.28 29.79
N LEU A 504 19.00 15.32 29.43
CA LEU A 504 17.67 15.17 30.01
C LEU A 504 17.72 14.92 31.53
N GLU A 505 18.67 14.14 32.04
CA GLU A 505 18.87 13.91 33.48
C GLU A 505 19.26 15.17 34.26
N LYS A 506 19.84 16.17 33.61
CA LYS A 506 20.27 17.44 34.23
C LYS A 506 19.18 18.51 34.23
N ARG A 507 18.08 18.30 33.50
CA ARG A 507 16.97 19.24 33.43
C ARG A 507 16.03 19.06 34.62
N ASP A 508 15.37 20.14 35.01
CA ASP A 508 14.34 20.17 36.05
C ASP A 508 12.91 20.05 35.49
N ASP A 509 12.75 20.21 34.18
CA ASP A 509 11.48 20.29 33.48
C ASP A 509 11.04 18.98 32.79
N ILE A 510 11.84 17.92 32.92
CA ILE A 510 11.59 16.52 32.53
C ILE A 510 12.30 15.55 33.47
N SER A 511 11.65 14.43 33.83
CA SER A 511 12.28 13.35 34.60
C SER A 511 12.68 12.19 33.69
N ALA A 512 13.94 11.75 33.75
CA ALA A 512 14.43 10.59 33.01
C ALA A 512 14.66 9.38 33.94
N HIS A 513 14.02 8.27 33.61
CA HIS A 513 14.08 6.99 34.32
C HIS A 513 14.70 5.94 33.40
N LEU A 514 16.01 5.73 33.56
CA LEU A 514 16.75 4.81 32.71
C LEU A 514 16.76 3.40 33.31
N SER A 515 16.70 2.39 32.43
CA SER A 515 16.85 0.99 32.82
C SER A 515 17.81 0.22 31.92
N ILE A 516 18.47 -0.79 32.50
CA ILE A 516 19.19 -1.82 31.74
C ILE A 516 18.69 -3.21 32.10
N ASP A 517 18.65 -4.11 31.12
CA ASP A 517 18.16 -5.49 31.32
C ASP A 517 19.14 -6.33 32.16
N VAL A 518 20.45 -6.10 32.00
CA VAL A 518 21.52 -6.86 32.64
C VAL A 518 22.18 -6.01 33.72
N LYS A 519 22.28 -6.53 34.95
CA LYS A 519 22.96 -5.85 36.05
C LYS A 519 24.43 -5.59 35.71
N GLU A 520 24.87 -4.36 35.92
CA GLU A 520 26.28 -3.93 35.80
C GLU A 520 26.72 -3.24 37.10
N GLU A 521 28.01 -3.31 37.41
CA GLU A 521 28.57 -2.84 38.70
C GLU A 521 28.40 -1.32 38.88
N ASP A 522 28.63 -0.54 37.82
CA ASP A 522 28.58 0.93 37.84
C ASP A 522 27.19 1.50 37.53
N TRP A 523 26.18 0.64 37.32
CA TRP A 523 24.84 1.08 36.97
C TRP A 523 24.04 1.51 38.18
N LYS A 524 23.62 2.77 38.20
CA LYS A 524 22.84 3.38 39.30
C LYS A 524 21.33 3.46 39.00
N GLY A 525 20.93 3.24 37.76
CA GLY A 525 19.53 3.27 37.35
C GLY A 525 18.79 1.97 37.66
N TYR A 526 17.61 1.81 37.08
CA TYR A 526 16.81 0.61 37.27
C TYR A 526 17.43 -0.62 36.58
N THR A 527 17.42 -1.77 37.24
CA THR A 527 17.84 -3.04 36.61
C THR A 527 16.61 -3.90 36.35
N GLY A 528 16.25 -4.04 35.08
CA GLY A 528 15.07 -4.77 34.62
C GLY A 528 14.48 -4.18 33.35
N PHE A 529 13.53 -4.91 32.76
CA PHE A 529 12.87 -4.49 31.52
C PHE A 529 11.97 -3.27 31.74
N VAL A 530 11.81 -2.46 30.67
CA VAL A 530 10.97 -1.25 30.65
C VAL A 530 9.55 -1.44 31.22
N PRO A 531 8.79 -2.52 30.90
CA PRO A 531 7.46 -2.73 31.49
C PRO A 531 7.48 -2.90 33.01
N ALA A 532 8.51 -3.56 33.56
CA ALA A 532 8.67 -3.71 35.00
C ALA A 532 8.97 -2.36 35.68
N ASN A 533 9.85 -1.55 35.07
CA ASN A 533 10.14 -0.19 35.54
C ASN A 533 8.88 0.71 35.52
N LEU A 534 8.06 0.59 34.47
CA LEU A 534 6.77 1.30 34.39
C LEU A 534 5.83 0.95 35.54
N LEU A 535 5.72 -0.33 35.91
CA LEU A 535 4.88 -0.76 37.03
C LEU A 535 5.43 -0.30 38.38
N GLU A 536 6.75 -0.25 38.53
CA GLU A 536 7.39 0.21 39.76
C GLU A 536 7.22 1.71 39.98
N LEU A 537 7.37 2.50 38.92
CA LEU A 537 7.15 3.95 38.96
C LEU A 537 5.67 4.32 39.09
N ALA A 538 4.77 3.48 38.56
CA ALA A 538 3.32 3.63 38.59
C ALA A 538 2.82 5.08 38.30
N PRO A 539 3.23 5.70 37.18
CA PRO A 539 2.87 7.08 36.88
C PRO A 539 1.33 7.24 36.77
N PRO A 540 0.77 8.37 37.27
CA PRO A 540 -0.67 8.56 37.30
C PRO A 540 -1.24 8.72 35.88
N SER A 541 -2.38 8.06 35.63
CA SER A 541 -3.12 8.17 34.36
C SER A 541 -3.92 9.49 34.25
N VAL A 542 -4.17 10.17 35.36
CA VAL A 542 -4.96 11.42 35.39
C VAL A 542 -4.25 12.51 34.59
N ASN A 543 -4.94 13.05 33.58
CA ASN A 543 -4.43 14.08 32.68
C ASN A 543 -3.11 13.72 31.97
N THR A 544 -2.81 12.42 31.80
CA THR A 544 -1.55 11.95 31.20
C THR A 544 -1.80 11.27 29.86
N ILE A 545 -0.97 11.56 28.86
CA ILE A 545 -0.86 10.82 27.60
C ILE A 545 0.41 9.96 27.65
N ALA A 546 0.29 8.68 27.33
CA ALA A 546 1.41 7.76 27.23
C ALA A 546 1.77 7.51 25.77
N ILE A 547 3.06 7.62 25.45
CA ILE A 547 3.62 7.34 24.13
C ILE A 547 4.63 6.20 24.29
N THR A 548 4.42 5.08 23.63
CA THR A 548 5.36 3.94 23.65
C THR A 548 5.98 3.68 22.28
N CYS A 549 7.28 3.42 22.22
CA CYS A 549 7.97 3.01 21.00
C CYS A 549 9.14 2.07 21.27
N GLY A 550 9.21 0.96 20.55
CA GLY A 550 10.29 0.00 20.65
C GLY A 550 9.92 -1.33 19.99
N PRO A 551 10.58 -2.43 20.39
CA PRO A 551 10.25 -3.76 19.86
C PRO A 551 8.77 -4.13 20.07
N PRO A 552 8.12 -4.87 19.14
CA PRO A 552 6.70 -5.21 19.24
C PRO A 552 6.31 -5.85 20.58
N ILE A 553 7.15 -6.75 21.09
CA ILE A 553 6.93 -7.42 22.38
C ILE A 553 6.94 -6.42 23.55
N MET A 554 7.79 -5.40 23.51
CA MET A 554 7.85 -4.37 24.53
C MET A 554 6.59 -3.50 24.50
N ILE A 555 6.18 -3.05 23.31
CA ILE A 555 4.96 -2.25 23.12
C ILE A 555 3.75 -3.00 23.67
N LYS A 556 3.64 -4.31 23.38
CA LYS A 556 2.55 -5.16 23.88
C LYS A 556 2.47 -5.17 25.41
N PHE A 557 3.57 -5.42 26.10
CA PHE A 557 3.57 -5.44 27.57
C PHE A 557 3.37 -4.05 28.17
N VAL A 558 3.97 -3.00 27.60
CA VAL A 558 3.76 -1.62 28.05
C VAL A 558 2.28 -1.23 27.96
N ILE A 559 1.59 -1.55 26.86
CA ILE A 559 0.16 -1.29 26.72
C ILE A 559 -0.64 -2.02 27.81
N GLN A 560 -0.35 -3.31 28.05
CA GLN A 560 -1.01 -4.07 29.12
C GLN A 560 -0.81 -3.44 30.50
N ASP A 561 0.39 -2.97 30.79
CA ASP A 561 0.72 -2.36 32.08
C ASP A 561 0.10 -0.97 32.24
N LEU A 562 0.05 -0.16 31.17
CA LEU A 562 -0.68 1.11 31.16
C LEU A 562 -2.18 0.91 31.45
N LEU A 563 -2.80 -0.14 30.91
CA LEU A 563 -4.20 -0.49 31.21
C LEU A 563 -4.39 -0.89 32.68
N LYS A 564 -3.45 -1.63 33.27
CA LYS A 564 -3.46 -1.95 34.72
C LYS A 564 -3.37 -0.66 35.56
N LEU A 565 -2.56 0.29 35.12
CA LEU A 565 -2.40 1.64 35.69
C LEU A 565 -3.55 2.60 35.32
N LYS A 566 -4.65 2.09 34.77
CA LYS A 566 -5.89 2.84 34.47
C LYS A 566 -5.76 3.92 33.40
N PHE A 567 -4.77 3.85 32.51
CA PHE A 567 -4.80 4.63 31.28
C PHE A 567 -5.94 4.14 30.40
N SER A 568 -6.73 5.05 29.84
CA SER A 568 -7.75 4.71 28.86
C SER A 568 -7.14 4.53 27.46
N ASP A 569 -7.84 3.81 26.58
CA ASP A 569 -7.34 3.51 25.23
C ASP A 569 -7.02 4.76 24.40
N LYS A 570 -7.70 5.88 24.68
CA LYS A 570 -7.49 7.18 24.03
C LYS A 570 -6.25 7.92 24.54
N GLN A 571 -5.68 7.49 25.66
CA GLN A 571 -4.48 8.11 26.24
C GLN A 571 -3.20 7.41 25.79
N ILE A 572 -3.29 6.27 25.12
CA ILE A 572 -2.14 5.44 24.77
C ILE A 572 -1.87 5.58 23.27
N PHE A 573 -0.66 5.99 22.92
CA PHE A 573 -0.18 6.12 21.56
C PHE A 573 1.08 5.29 21.34
N THR A 574 1.24 4.77 20.13
CA THR A 574 2.43 4.06 19.71
C THR A 574 2.78 4.39 18.27
N THR A 575 4.00 4.05 17.86
CA THR A 575 4.40 4.04 16.46
C THR A 575 4.52 2.61 15.98
N LEU A 576 3.91 2.28 14.86
CA LEU A 576 4.08 0.98 14.22
C LEU A 576 5.09 1.03 13.08
N GLU A 577 5.85 -0.06 12.95
CA GLU A 577 6.70 -0.32 11.80
C GLU A 577 6.09 -1.45 10.96
N ARG A 578 6.23 -1.33 9.64
CA ARG A 578 5.92 -2.38 8.67
C ARG A 578 6.91 -2.28 7.51
N ARG A 579 7.05 -3.35 6.73
CA ARG A 579 7.84 -3.30 5.49
C ARG A 579 7.22 -2.30 4.50
N MET A 580 7.93 -1.23 4.19
CA MET A 580 7.48 -0.19 3.25
C MET A 580 8.35 -0.16 2.00
N LYS A 581 7.72 0.11 0.85
CA LYS A 581 8.41 0.35 -0.44
C LYS A 581 7.93 1.64 -1.07
N CYS A 582 6.64 1.76 -1.40
CA CYS A 582 6.18 2.97 -2.09
C CYS A 582 6.21 4.24 -1.21
N GLY A 583 5.95 4.13 0.10
CA GLY A 583 5.80 5.28 1.02
C GLY A 583 4.51 6.10 0.84
N VAL A 584 3.66 5.76 -0.13
CA VAL A 584 2.51 6.58 -0.58
C VAL A 584 1.20 5.79 -0.68
N GLY A 585 1.03 4.75 0.14
CA GLY A 585 -0.23 4.02 0.26
C GLY A 585 -0.65 3.16 -0.94
N LYS A 586 0.24 2.85 -1.89
CA LYS A 586 -0.11 2.11 -3.12
C LYS A 586 0.24 0.63 -3.11
N CYS A 587 1.45 0.26 -2.69
CA CYS A 587 1.89 -1.13 -2.83
C CYS A 587 1.14 -2.09 -1.88
N GLY A 588 0.65 -1.62 -0.73
CA GLY A 588 -0.03 -2.48 0.24
C GLY A 588 0.87 -3.40 1.06
N ARG A 589 2.19 -3.16 1.11
CA ARG A 589 3.10 -3.92 2.01
C ARG A 589 2.95 -3.55 3.48
N CYS A 590 2.71 -2.27 3.74
CA CYS A 590 2.63 -1.72 5.09
C CYS A 590 1.19 -1.64 5.60
N ASN A 591 0.28 -2.43 5.04
CA ASN A 591 -1.11 -2.35 5.40
C ASN A 591 -1.37 -3.10 6.72
N ILE A 592 -2.24 -2.53 7.55
CA ILE A 592 -2.80 -3.13 8.76
C ILE A 592 -4.31 -2.98 8.63
N GLY A 593 -4.99 -4.07 8.33
CA GLY A 593 -6.37 -3.99 7.88
C GLY A 593 -6.51 -3.09 6.64
N ASN A 594 -7.38 -2.10 6.75
CA ASN A 594 -7.64 -1.08 5.73
C ASN A 594 -6.72 0.14 5.81
N LEU A 595 -5.89 0.24 6.86
CA LEU A 595 -4.91 1.31 7.06
C LEU A 595 -3.57 0.99 6.40
N TYR A 596 -2.80 2.02 6.05
CA TYR A 596 -1.43 1.95 5.56
C TYR A 596 -0.51 2.70 6.51
N VAL A 597 0.45 2.01 7.14
CA VAL A 597 1.36 2.66 8.10
C VAL A 597 2.14 3.85 7.50
N CYS A 598 2.49 3.81 6.21
CA CYS A 598 3.20 4.93 5.56
C CYS A 598 2.33 6.18 5.27
N LYS A 599 1.00 6.06 5.37
CA LYS A 599 0.04 7.12 5.05
C LYS A 599 -0.78 7.49 6.29
N ASP A 600 -1.44 6.50 6.88
CA ASP A 600 -2.34 6.66 8.02
C ASP A 600 -1.60 6.62 9.36
N GLY A 601 -0.44 5.95 9.40
CA GLY A 601 0.49 5.90 10.53
C GLY A 601 1.70 6.81 10.30
N PRO A 602 2.88 6.55 10.92
CA PRO A 602 3.17 5.42 11.79
C PRO A 602 2.58 5.59 13.19
N VAL A 603 2.21 6.81 13.57
CA VAL A 603 1.60 7.13 14.87
C VAL A 603 0.15 6.67 14.90
N PHE A 604 -0.21 5.86 15.88
CA PHE A 604 -1.59 5.41 16.11
C PHE A 604 -1.95 5.45 17.59
N SER A 605 -3.23 5.71 17.88
CA SER A 605 -3.78 5.47 19.22
C SER A 605 -4.10 3.99 19.42
N TYR A 606 -4.00 3.51 20.65
CA TYR A 606 -4.42 2.15 21.00
C TYR A 606 -5.92 1.93 20.74
N ASP A 607 -6.75 2.96 20.96
CA ASP A 607 -8.19 2.91 20.64
C ASP A 607 -8.49 2.57 19.17
N LEU A 608 -7.62 3.00 18.25
CA LEU A 608 -7.70 2.60 16.85
C LEU A 608 -7.09 1.22 16.61
N LEU A 609 -5.87 0.96 17.13
CA LEU A 609 -5.16 -0.28 16.86
C LEU A 609 -5.87 -1.53 17.38
N LYS A 610 -6.55 -1.45 18.53
CA LYS A 610 -7.30 -2.59 19.10
C LYS A 610 -8.41 -3.12 18.18
N LYS A 611 -8.80 -2.37 17.16
CA LYS A 611 -9.77 -2.79 16.12
C LYS A 611 -9.16 -3.72 15.07
N PHE A 612 -7.83 -3.85 15.04
CA PHE A 612 -7.08 -4.64 14.07
C PHE A 612 -6.21 -5.68 14.80
N PRO A 613 -6.61 -6.96 14.85
CA PRO A 613 -5.86 -7.99 15.58
C PRO A 613 -4.38 -8.06 15.17
N GLU A 614 -4.10 -7.98 13.86
CA GLU A 614 -2.73 -8.00 13.29
C GLU A 614 -1.86 -6.76 13.59
N ALA A 615 -2.36 -5.77 14.32
CA ALA A 615 -1.58 -4.57 14.64
C ALA A 615 -0.55 -4.80 15.76
N LEU A 616 -0.90 -5.59 16.77
CA LEU A 616 -0.16 -5.74 18.03
C LEU A 616 0.25 -7.20 18.34
N GLU A 617 0.10 -8.09 17.37
CA GLU A 617 0.48 -9.51 17.44
C GLU A 617 1.97 -9.76 17.18
#